data_AF-A0A2G4U803-F1
#
_entry.id   AF-A0A2G4U803-F1
#
_cell.length_a   1.000
_cell.length_b   1.000
_cell.length_c   1.000
_cell.angle_alpha   90.00
_cell.angle_beta   90.00
_cell.angle_gamma   90.00
#
_symmetry.space_group_name_H-M   'P 1'
#
loop_
_entity.id
_entity.type
_entity.pdbx_description
1 polymer ?
#
loop_
_entity_poly.entity_id
_entity_poly.type
_entity_poly.pdbx_seq_one_letter_code
_entity_poly.pdbx_strand_id
1 'polypeptide(L)'
;MVNLVVVSHSALLAQGVAELAQQMTQGGCQLAVAAGVDDLDHPIGTDAIKVMEAIESVYTPSGVLVLMDLGSALLSAETALELLAPDIAQHVELCAAPLVEGTLAAVVAASSGASLADVRAEAMGALAAKAAQLGENVAEPVSSAVAKSAPDAQSVSWVVRNPNGLHVRPAAKLVEVLAPFAADLLLEKNGQCVNPRSLNQLAILQVRKGDTIRLLASGQQAGEALDAFMQLAQQHFGESVTTTSASGFTGVMVPRRAISAPLLQWLPALPVFMPRTINAEQIAHEQQRLHQALAQTTEDLQQLMQQAEQQISTEAAAIFNAHGMLIDDDDLHQALDARIANQLICAESALQDELMAMVADYLALDDEYLRVRELDIRDILHRTLGHLTGLPPVPLSVEGEIILLAEELLPSQMIGLHHGQVKGICLSKGHIMSHSAILAKELDIPMLVGAVGCLEASRNGQTALLDTAVGILKLQ
;
A
#
# COMPACT_ATOMS: atom_id res chain seq x y z
N MET A 1 9.54 -12.42 -31.71
CA MET A 1 8.69 -11.82 -30.67
C MET A 1 9.12 -10.39 -30.51
N VAL A 2 8.20 -9.46 -30.27
CA VAL A 2 8.55 -8.05 -30.03
C VAL A 2 9.39 -7.96 -28.76
N ASN A 3 10.45 -7.16 -28.77
CA ASN A 3 11.28 -6.89 -27.60
C ASN A 3 11.24 -5.41 -27.24
N LEU A 4 11.73 -5.05 -26.06
CA LEU A 4 11.60 -3.69 -25.53
C LEU A 4 12.95 -3.10 -25.14
N VAL A 5 13.04 -1.76 -25.25
CA VAL A 5 14.13 -0.96 -24.68
C VAL A 5 13.53 0.14 -23.82
N VAL A 6 14.04 0.28 -22.59
CA VAL A 6 13.71 1.39 -21.69
C VAL A 6 14.86 2.39 -21.71
N VAL A 7 14.53 3.64 -22.06
CA VAL A 7 15.47 4.76 -22.09
C VAL A 7 15.12 5.74 -20.98
N SER A 8 16.09 6.08 -20.14
CA SER A 8 15.86 7.08 -19.08
C SER A 8 17.11 7.87 -18.74
N HIS A 9 16.93 9.07 -18.22
CA HIS A 9 18.03 9.85 -17.64
C HIS A 9 18.62 9.17 -16.40
N SER A 10 17.85 8.35 -15.71
CA SER A 10 18.25 7.71 -14.45
C SER A 10 18.39 6.19 -14.62
N ALA A 11 19.61 5.70 -14.43
CA ALA A 11 19.88 4.26 -14.41
C ALA A 11 19.07 3.52 -13.34
N LEU A 12 18.89 4.12 -12.16
CA LEU A 12 18.09 3.54 -11.08
C LEU A 12 16.61 3.43 -11.45
N LEU A 13 16.06 4.45 -12.13
CA LEU A 13 14.67 4.42 -12.57
C LEU A 13 14.45 3.33 -13.63
N ALA A 14 15.29 3.30 -14.67
CA ALA A 14 15.16 2.30 -15.72
C ALA A 14 15.38 0.87 -15.20
N GLN A 15 16.33 0.68 -14.29
CA GLN A 15 16.55 -0.62 -13.63
C GLN A 15 15.33 -1.03 -12.79
N GLY A 16 14.76 -0.11 -12.01
CA GLY A 16 13.53 -0.36 -11.25
C GLY A 16 12.34 -0.74 -12.14
N VAL A 17 12.18 -0.06 -13.29
CA VAL A 17 11.15 -0.42 -14.28
C VAL A 17 11.41 -1.81 -14.85
N ALA A 18 12.65 -2.15 -15.18
CA ALA A 18 13.02 -3.46 -15.68
C ALA A 18 12.77 -4.58 -14.66
N GLU A 19 13.11 -4.36 -13.39
CA GLU A 19 12.82 -5.30 -12.31
C GLU A 19 11.32 -5.55 -12.14
N LEU A 20 10.50 -4.50 -12.21
CA LEU A 20 9.04 -4.64 -12.16
C LEU A 20 8.50 -5.42 -13.35
N ALA A 21 8.98 -5.11 -14.57
CA ALA A 21 8.56 -5.77 -15.79
C ALA A 21 8.94 -7.25 -15.82
N GLN A 22 10.14 -7.61 -15.34
CA GLN A 22 10.58 -9.00 -15.23
C GLN A 22 9.72 -9.84 -14.29
N GLN A 23 9.10 -9.24 -13.27
CA GLN A 23 8.18 -9.97 -12.40
C GLN A 23 6.83 -10.29 -13.07
N MET A 24 6.48 -9.62 -14.16
CA MET A 24 5.19 -9.77 -14.82
C MET A 24 5.16 -10.95 -15.81
N THR A 25 6.32 -11.43 -16.26
CA THR A 25 6.40 -12.48 -17.28
C THR A 25 7.40 -13.56 -16.88
N GLN A 26 7.09 -14.83 -17.16
CA GLN A 26 7.98 -15.97 -16.87
C GLN A 26 8.92 -16.26 -18.04
N GLY A 27 9.39 -15.22 -18.72
CA GLY A 27 10.14 -15.30 -19.98
C GLY A 27 9.26 -15.12 -21.22
N GLY A 28 9.88 -14.67 -22.31
CA GLY A 28 9.21 -14.40 -23.60
C GLY A 28 9.78 -13.15 -24.26
N CYS A 29 9.53 -11.99 -23.66
CA CYS A 29 10.05 -10.70 -24.12
C CYS A 29 11.44 -10.41 -23.52
N GLN A 30 12.40 -10.02 -24.36
CA GLN A 30 13.66 -9.44 -23.90
C GLN A 30 13.47 -7.95 -23.63
N LEU A 31 14.10 -7.46 -22.56
CA LEU A 31 14.08 -6.07 -22.15
C LEU A 31 15.51 -5.59 -21.92
N ALA A 32 15.94 -4.58 -22.67
CA ALA A 32 17.21 -3.89 -22.44
C ALA A 32 16.98 -2.50 -21.86
N VAL A 33 18.00 -1.98 -21.17
CA VAL A 33 17.99 -0.67 -20.53
C VAL A 33 19.13 0.16 -21.09
N ALA A 34 18.83 1.38 -21.49
CA ALA A 34 19.81 2.41 -21.86
C ALA A 34 19.56 3.66 -21.02
N ALA A 35 20.33 3.84 -19.94
CA ALA A 35 20.08 4.92 -19.02
C ALA A 35 21.33 5.45 -18.32
N GLY A 36 21.29 6.72 -17.95
CA GLY A 36 22.41 7.44 -17.34
C GLY A 36 23.56 7.71 -18.31
N VAL A 37 24.53 8.50 -17.84
CA VAL A 37 25.81 8.75 -18.52
C VAL A 37 26.96 8.22 -17.67
N ASP A 38 28.11 7.95 -18.30
CA ASP A 38 29.31 7.47 -17.60
C ASP A 38 30.08 8.61 -16.91
N ASP A 39 29.36 9.39 -16.10
CA ASP A 39 29.88 10.45 -15.23
C ASP A 39 29.52 10.10 -13.79
N LEU A 40 30.53 9.82 -12.95
CA LEU A 40 30.33 9.42 -11.56
C LEU A 40 29.82 10.57 -10.69
N ASP A 41 30.15 11.81 -11.04
CA ASP A 41 29.75 13.01 -10.30
C ASP A 41 28.37 13.50 -10.76
N HIS A 42 28.01 13.24 -12.02
CA HIS A 42 26.72 13.61 -12.62
C HIS A 42 26.09 12.47 -13.44
N PRO A 43 25.64 11.37 -12.80
CA PRO A 43 25.21 10.15 -13.49
C PRO A 43 23.87 10.28 -14.24
N ILE A 44 23.16 11.40 -14.08
CA ILE A 44 21.86 11.64 -14.71
C ILE A 44 22.08 12.19 -16.12
N GLY A 45 21.60 11.46 -17.12
CA GLY A 45 21.70 11.85 -18.53
C GLY A 45 21.36 10.71 -19.48
N THR A 46 21.44 10.96 -20.78
CA THR A 46 21.13 9.98 -21.82
C THR A 46 22.19 9.95 -22.91
N ASP A 47 22.49 8.76 -23.42
CA ASP A 47 23.53 8.52 -24.42
C ASP A 47 22.95 7.78 -25.63
N ALA A 48 23.02 8.38 -26.81
CA ALA A 48 22.49 7.81 -28.04
C ALA A 48 23.19 6.49 -28.45
N ILE A 49 24.47 6.33 -28.13
CA ILE A 49 25.23 5.10 -28.43
C ILE A 49 24.72 3.96 -27.54
N LYS A 50 24.53 4.22 -26.24
CA LYS A 50 23.95 3.21 -25.32
C LYS A 50 22.54 2.79 -25.75
N VAL A 51 21.72 3.74 -26.23
CA VAL A 51 20.38 3.43 -26.75
C VAL A 51 20.46 2.56 -27.99
N MET A 52 21.34 2.90 -28.94
CA MET A 52 21.57 2.10 -30.15
C MET A 52 22.02 0.67 -29.80
N GLU A 53 23.03 0.52 -28.94
CA GLU A 53 23.53 -0.79 -28.48
C GLU A 53 22.45 -1.61 -27.77
N ALA A 54 21.62 -0.95 -26.94
CA ALA A 54 20.51 -1.61 -26.27
C ALA A 54 19.48 -2.14 -27.28
N ILE A 55 19.13 -1.35 -28.31
CA ILE A 55 18.22 -1.79 -29.39
C ILE A 55 18.80 -2.99 -30.14
N GLU A 56 20.08 -2.93 -30.52
CA GLU A 56 20.75 -4.03 -31.22
C GLU A 56 20.79 -5.31 -30.38
N SER A 57 21.00 -5.18 -29.07
CA SER A 57 21.12 -6.33 -28.15
C SER A 57 19.83 -7.16 -28.03
N VAL A 58 18.67 -6.55 -28.29
CA VAL A 58 17.35 -7.20 -28.22
C VAL A 58 16.64 -7.27 -29.57
N TYR A 59 17.30 -6.89 -30.66
CA TYR A 59 16.64 -6.82 -31.97
C TYR A 59 16.20 -8.20 -32.48
N THR A 60 14.97 -8.26 -33.01
CA THR A 60 14.50 -9.36 -33.85
C THR A 60 13.64 -8.82 -34.99
N PRO A 61 13.41 -9.59 -36.08
CA PRO A 61 12.53 -9.18 -37.16
C PRO A 61 11.06 -8.93 -36.75
N SER A 62 10.66 -9.33 -35.54
CA SER A 62 9.33 -9.01 -35.01
C SER A 62 9.22 -7.58 -34.47
N GLY A 63 10.34 -6.88 -34.29
CA GLY A 63 10.42 -5.47 -33.91
C GLY A 63 10.85 -5.19 -32.47
N VAL A 64 11.20 -3.93 -32.23
CA VAL A 64 11.60 -3.40 -30.92
C VAL A 64 10.77 -2.16 -30.59
N LEU A 65 10.13 -2.14 -29.42
CA LEU A 65 9.44 -0.96 -28.91
C LEU A 65 10.33 -0.24 -27.89
N VAL A 66 10.59 1.05 -28.12
CA VAL A 66 11.40 1.88 -27.23
C VAL A 66 10.46 2.75 -26.39
N LEU A 67 10.50 2.61 -25.07
CA LEU A 67 9.85 3.52 -24.13
C LEU A 67 10.90 4.45 -23.52
N MET A 68 10.58 5.73 -23.45
CA MET A 68 11.50 6.76 -22.97
C MET A 68 10.82 7.74 -22.02
N ASP A 69 11.59 8.33 -21.11
CA ASP A 69 11.13 9.49 -20.33
C ASP A 69 11.19 10.80 -21.15
N LEU A 70 10.83 11.92 -20.53
CA LEU A 70 10.74 13.23 -21.17
C LEU A 70 12.11 13.87 -21.30
N GLY A 71 12.33 14.70 -22.34
CA GLY A 71 13.55 15.51 -22.46
C GLY A 71 14.60 14.86 -23.35
N SER A 72 15.87 14.81 -22.89
CA SER A 72 16.98 14.40 -23.77
C SER A 72 16.94 12.92 -24.15
N ALA A 73 16.22 12.07 -23.41
CA ALA A 73 15.97 10.68 -23.80
C ALA A 73 15.29 10.53 -25.15
N LEU A 74 14.31 11.40 -25.46
CA LEU A 74 13.65 11.40 -26.77
C LEU A 74 14.65 11.73 -27.87
N LEU A 75 15.46 12.78 -27.68
CA LEU A 75 16.48 13.18 -28.66
C LEU A 75 17.56 12.10 -28.82
N SER A 76 18.00 11.48 -27.73
CA SER A 76 18.97 10.38 -27.75
C SER A 76 18.39 9.15 -28.46
N ALA A 77 17.11 8.84 -28.29
CA ALA A 77 16.44 7.74 -28.98
C ALA A 77 16.25 8.02 -30.49
N GLU A 78 15.88 9.25 -30.87
CA GLU A 78 15.84 9.66 -32.28
C GLU A 78 17.22 9.57 -32.94
N THR A 79 18.25 10.09 -32.26
CA THR A 79 19.64 10.02 -32.73
C THR A 79 20.10 8.55 -32.85
N ALA A 80 19.75 7.70 -31.89
CA ALA A 80 20.05 6.26 -31.96
C ALA A 80 19.42 5.60 -33.19
N LEU A 81 18.16 5.94 -33.52
CA LEU A 81 17.50 5.45 -34.73
C LEU A 81 18.21 5.87 -36.02
N GLU A 82 18.75 7.09 -36.07
CA GLU A 82 19.54 7.57 -37.22
C GLU A 82 20.87 6.84 -37.38
N LEU A 83 21.45 6.34 -36.28
CA LEU A 83 22.72 5.61 -36.26
C LEU A 83 22.56 4.11 -36.58
N LEU A 84 21.37 3.54 -36.37
CA LEU A 84 21.09 2.13 -36.65
C LEU A 84 21.15 1.81 -38.15
N ALA A 85 21.47 0.55 -38.45
CA ALA A 85 21.36 0.03 -39.81
C ALA A 85 19.91 0.14 -40.31
N PRO A 86 19.66 0.54 -41.58
CA PRO A 86 18.30 0.79 -42.09
C PRO A 86 17.34 -0.40 -41.97
N ASP A 87 17.87 -1.62 -42.05
CA ASP A 87 17.10 -2.85 -41.91
C ASP A 87 16.63 -3.13 -40.48
N ILE A 88 17.37 -2.64 -39.47
CA ILE A 88 16.99 -2.67 -38.06
C ILE A 88 16.02 -1.51 -37.78
N ALA A 89 16.39 -0.28 -38.16
CA ALA A 89 15.63 0.93 -37.83
C ALA A 89 14.15 0.89 -38.26
N GLN A 90 13.84 0.29 -39.41
CA GLN A 90 12.46 0.14 -39.91
C GLN A 90 11.55 -0.73 -39.02
N HIS A 91 12.13 -1.52 -38.09
CA HIS A 91 11.41 -2.39 -37.17
C HIS A 91 11.43 -1.86 -35.73
N VAL A 92 11.89 -0.63 -35.52
CA VAL A 92 11.97 0.00 -34.20
C VAL A 92 10.93 1.12 -34.13
N GLU A 93 10.14 1.15 -33.06
CA GLU A 93 9.16 2.21 -32.84
C GLU A 93 9.40 2.92 -31.50
N LEU A 94 9.42 4.25 -31.52
CA LEU A 94 9.43 5.08 -30.32
C LEU A 94 8.00 5.22 -29.77
N CYS A 95 7.83 5.00 -28.46
CA CYS A 95 6.54 5.02 -27.78
C CYS A 95 6.45 6.19 -26.79
N ALA A 96 5.35 6.95 -26.86
CA ALA A 96 5.06 8.08 -25.97
C ALA A 96 4.29 7.67 -24.70
N ALA A 97 4.17 6.37 -24.43
CA ALA A 97 3.47 5.85 -23.26
C ALA A 97 4.17 6.25 -21.95
N PRO A 98 3.44 6.36 -20.82
CA PRO A 98 4.04 6.53 -19.51
C PRO A 98 5.10 5.45 -19.25
N LEU A 99 6.30 5.86 -18.81
CA LEU A 99 7.47 4.97 -18.76
C LEU A 99 7.20 3.68 -17.97
N VAL A 100 6.59 3.78 -16.80
CA VAL A 100 6.38 2.61 -15.93
C VAL A 100 5.22 1.77 -16.43
N GLU A 101 4.00 2.32 -16.41
CA GLU A 101 2.77 1.59 -16.73
C GLU A 101 2.77 1.10 -18.19
N GLY A 102 3.25 1.93 -19.11
CA GLY A 102 3.39 1.58 -20.52
C GLY A 102 4.36 0.44 -20.74
N THR A 103 5.49 0.39 -20.02
CA THR A 103 6.46 -0.71 -20.13
C THR A 103 5.85 -2.02 -19.63
N LEU A 104 5.14 -2.00 -18.51
CA LEU A 104 4.48 -3.21 -17.98
C LEU A 104 3.44 -3.75 -18.95
N ALA A 105 2.59 -2.88 -19.50
CA ALA A 105 1.56 -3.25 -20.46
C ALA A 105 2.17 -3.81 -21.76
N ALA A 106 3.23 -3.16 -22.26
CA ALA A 106 3.97 -3.61 -23.44
C ALA A 106 4.68 -4.96 -23.24
N VAL A 107 5.34 -5.19 -22.10
CA VAL A 107 6.02 -6.46 -21.81
C VAL A 107 5.04 -7.63 -21.75
N VAL A 108 3.85 -7.42 -21.15
CA VAL A 108 2.79 -8.43 -21.11
C VAL A 108 2.26 -8.73 -22.51
N ALA A 109 1.95 -7.70 -23.31
CA ALA A 109 1.50 -7.88 -24.70
C ALA A 109 2.56 -8.54 -25.58
N ALA A 110 3.82 -8.15 -25.45
CA ALA A 110 4.92 -8.72 -26.22
C ALA A 110 5.13 -10.21 -25.87
N SER A 111 5.10 -10.54 -24.59
CA SER A 111 5.27 -11.92 -24.11
C SER A 111 4.10 -12.83 -24.48
N SER A 112 2.92 -12.26 -24.73
CA SER A 112 1.76 -13.00 -25.25
C SER A 112 1.78 -13.19 -26.77
N GLY A 113 2.82 -12.68 -27.46
CA GLY A 113 3.03 -12.84 -28.89
C GLY A 113 2.33 -11.79 -29.76
N ALA A 114 1.91 -10.67 -29.19
CA ALA A 114 1.25 -9.58 -29.93
C ALA A 114 2.19 -8.92 -30.97
N SER A 115 1.59 -8.29 -31.99
CA SER A 115 2.34 -7.56 -33.02
C SER A 115 2.93 -6.26 -32.46
N LEU A 116 3.98 -5.70 -33.08
CA LEU A 116 4.58 -4.44 -32.64
C LEU A 116 3.55 -3.31 -32.49
N ALA A 117 2.59 -3.23 -33.43
CA ALA A 117 1.51 -2.26 -33.41
C ALA A 117 0.57 -2.46 -32.20
N ASP A 118 0.21 -3.70 -31.89
CA ASP A 118 -0.66 -4.03 -30.74
C ASP A 118 0.08 -3.79 -29.42
N VAL A 119 1.36 -4.15 -29.33
CA VAL A 119 2.22 -3.87 -28.16
C VAL A 119 2.31 -2.37 -27.92
N ARG A 120 2.50 -1.57 -28.97
CA ARG A 120 2.49 -0.10 -28.88
C ARG A 120 1.13 0.44 -28.44
N ALA A 121 0.04 -0.07 -29.00
CA ALA A 121 -1.31 0.36 -28.62
C ALA A 121 -1.59 0.07 -27.14
N GLU A 122 -1.19 -1.10 -26.65
CA GLU A 122 -1.30 -1.48 -25.25
C GLU A 122 -0.41 -0.60 -24.35
N ALA A 123 0.81 -0.26 -24.78
CA ALA A 123 1.62 0.71 -24.05
C ALA A 123 0.92 2.08 -23.92
N MET A 124 0.42 2.61 -25.04
CA MET A 124 -0.21 3.93 -25.11
C MET A 124 -1.52 4.01 -24.31
N GLY A 125 -2.24 2.90 -24.17
CA GLY A 125 -3.47 2.83 -23.38
C GLY A 125 -3.27 2.92 -21.85
N ALA A 126 -2.03 2.80 -21.37
CA ALA A 126 -1.74 2.71 -19.94
C ALA A 126 -2.17 3.96 -19.14
N LEU A 127 -2.06 5.15 -19.74
CA LEU A 127 -2.52 6.39 -19.09
C LEU A 127 -4.04 6.39 -18.90
N ALA A 128 -4.80 5.96 -19.93
CA ALA A 128 -6.26 5.95 -19.88
C ALA A 128 -6.78 5.03 -18.77
N ALA A 129 -6.14 3.87 -18.56
CA ALA A 129 -6.49 2.98 -17.47
C ALA A 129 -6.30 3.62 -16.09
N LYS A 130 -5.16 4.30 -15.88
CA LYS A 130 -4.87 5.01 -14.62
C LYS A 130 -5.81 6.19 -14.40
N ALA A 131 -6.08 6.97 -15.44
CA ALA A 131 -7.03 8.08 -15.41
C ALA A 131 -8.45 7.60 -15.05
N ALA A 132 -8.93 6.52 -15.67
CA ALA A 132 -10.22 5.92 -15.35
C ALA A 132 -10.31 5.46 -13.88
N GLN A 133 -9.21 4.96 -13.30
CA GLN A 133 -9.16 4.60 -11.88
C GLN A 133 -9.27 5.81 -10.94
N LEU A 134 -8.78 6.97 -11.37
CA LEU A 134 -8.90 8.24 -10.66
C LEU A 134 -10.22 8.96 -10.94
N GLY A 135 -11.07 8.44 -11.83
CA GLY A 135 -12.31 9.09 -12.26
C GLY A 135 -12.11 10.26 -13.23
N GLU A 136 -10.94 10.34 -13.87
CA GLU A 136 -10.62 11.36 -14.86
C GLU A 136 -11.12 10.97 -16.26
N ASN A 137 -11.74 11.91 -16.97
CA ASN A 137 -12.13 11.73 -18.37
C ASN A 137 -10.96 12.05 -19.30
N VAL A 138 -10.08 11.08 -19.54
CA VAL A 138 -9.08 11.16 -20.62
C VAL A 138 -9.73 10.61 -21.90
N ALA A 139 -9.71 11.39 -22.98
CA ALA A 139 -10.24 10.96 -24.26
C ALA A 139 -9.52 9.68 -24.71
N GLU A 140 -10.28 8.60 -24.93
CA GLU A 140 -9.73 7.33 -25.42
C GLU A 140 -9.04 7.52 -26.78
N PRO A 141 -7.81 7.01 -26.99
CA PRO A 141 -7.38 6.70 -28.33
C PRO A 141 -8.30 5.62 -28.89
N VAL A 142 -8.96 5.94 -30.00
CA VAL A 142 -9.96 5.11 -30.67
C VAL A 142 -9.34 3.77 -31.09
N SER A 143 -9.57 2.70 -30.33
CA SER A 143 -9.53 1.35 -30.90
C SER A 143 -10.47 0.37 -30.19
N SER A 144 -11.48 -0.03 -30.98
CA SER A 144 -12.43 -1.13 -30.81
C SER A 144 -13.47 -0.98 -29.70
N ALA A 145 -14.66 -0.50 -30.09
CA ALA A 145 -15.90 -0.76 -29.38
C ALA A 145 -15.93 -2.23 -28.96
N VAL A 146 -15.99 -2.48 -27.65
CA VAL A 146 -16.17 -3.83 -27.09
C VAL A 146 -17.39 -4.43 -27.78
N ALA A 147 -17.14 -5.40 -28.66
CA ALA A 147 -18.19 -6.02 -29.47
C ALA A 147 -19.28 -6.54 -28.52
N LYS A 148 -20.55 -6.22 -28.80
CA LYS A 148 -21.66 -6.82 -28.07
C LYS A 148 -21.54 -8.33 -28.21
N SER A 149 -21.65 -9.06 -27.08
CA SER A 149 -21.52 -10.52 -27.06
C SER A 149 -22.40 -11.15 -28.15
N ALA A 150 -21.82 -12.07 -28.92
CA ALA A 150 -22.59 -12.85 -29.88
C ALA A 150 -23.73 -13.59 -29.13
N PRO A 151 -24.93 -13.72 -29.73
CA PRO A 151 -26.09 -14.34 -29.06
C PRO A 151 -25.89 -15.81 -28.68
N ASP A 152 -24.86 -16.47 -29.21
CA ASP A 152 -24.42 -17.84 -28.96
C ASP A 152 -23.16 -17.95 -28.07
N ALA A 153 -22.72 -16.84 -27.44
CA ALA A 153 -21.56 -16.84 -26.57
C ALA A 153 -21.76 -17.74 -25.32
N GLN A 154 -20.81 -18.65 -25.11
CA GLN A 154 -20.73 -19.45 -23.89
C GLN A 154 -20.13 -18.60 -22.77
N SER A 155 -20.46 -18.90 -21.51
CA SER A 155 -19.89 -18.16 -20.38
C SER A 155 -19.66 -19.02 -19.14
N VAL A 156 -18.65 -18.62 -18.38
CA VAL A 156 -18.33 -19.17 -17.05
C VAL A 156 -18.15 -18.01 -16.08
N SER A 157 -18.52 -18.22 -14.81
CA SER A 157 -18.41 -17.19 -13.77
C SER A 157 -17.51 -17.68 -12.64
N TRP A 158 -16.76 -16.74 -12.06
CA TRP A 158 -15.87 -17.01 -10.94
C TRP A 158 -15.94 -15.89 -9.91
N VAL A 159 -15.87 -16.26 -8.63
CA VAL A 159 -15.74 -15.31 -7.53
C VAL A 159 -14.26 -15.14 -7.22
N VAL A 160 -13.73 -13.93 -7.42
CA VAL A 160 -12.30 -13.65 -7.23
C VAL A 160 -11.91 -13.78 -5.77
N ARG A 161 -10.92 -14.64 -5.50
CA ARG A 161 -10.45 -14.93 -4.13
C ARG A 161 -9.10 -14.28 -3.79
N ASN A 162 -8.39 -13.77 -4.80
CA ASN A 162 -7.10 -13.11 -4.65
C ASN A 162 -7.20 -11.93 -3.67
N PRO A 163 -6.30 -11.80 -2.68
CA PRO A 163 -6.38 -10.76 -1.64
C PRO A 163 -6.54 -9.36 -2.20
N ASN A 164 -5.80 -9.04 -3.26
CA ASN A 164 -5.76 -7.74 -3.91
C ASN A 164 -6.58 -7.69 -5.21
N GLY A 165 -7.46 -8.67 -5.45
CA GLY A 165 -8.22 -8.77 -6.70
C GLY A 165 -7.37 -9.12 -7.92
N LEU A 166 -7.80 -8.73 -9.13
CA LEU A 166 -7.04 -8.93 -10.37
C LEU A 166 -6.15 -7.71 -10.66
N HIS A 167 -5.15 -7.48 -9.81
CA HIS A 167 -4.11 -6.48 -10.08
C HIS A 167 -3.15 -6.95 -11.19
N VAL A 168 -2.10 -6.16 -11.44
CA VAL A 168 -1.18 -6.30 -12.58
C VAL A 168 -0.68 -7.74 -12.79
N ARG A 169 -0.33 -8.48 -11.73
CA ARG A 169 0.25 -9.83 -11.83
C ARG A 169 -0.78 -10.93 -12.18
N PRO A 170 -1.89 -11.12 -11.42
CA PRO A 170 -3.00 -11.98 -11.84
C PRO A 170 -3.55 -11.65 -13.23
N ALA A 171 -3.66 -10.36 -13.54
CA ALA A 171 -4.16 -9.88 -14.83
C ALA A 171 -3.18 -10.24 -15.96
N ALA A 172 -1.87 -10.06 -15.77
CA ALA A 172 -0.86 -10.48 -16.74
C ALA A 172 -0.94 -11.99 -17.03
N LYS A 173 -1.13 -12.83 -16.00
CA LYS A 173 -1.25 -14.27 -16.19
C LYS A 173 -2.53 -14.66 -16.94
N LEU A 174 -3.62 -13.94 -16.68
CA LEU A 174 -4.87 -14.08 -17.42
C LEU A 174 -4.69 -13.75 -18.91
N VAL A 175 -4.01 -12.63 -19.23
CA VAL A 175 -3.68 -12.26 -20.61
C VAL A 175 -2.83 -13.34 -21.28
N GLU A 176 -1.76 -13.78 -20.62
CA GLU A 176 -0.84 -14.80 -21.13
C GLU A 176 -1.57 -16.11 -21.46
N VAL A 177 -2.44 -16.58 -20.58
CA VAL A 177 -3.19 -17.83 -20.77
C VAL A 177 -4.24 -17.69 -21.88
N LEU A 178 -4.89 -16.54 -22.00
CA LEU A 178 -6.00 -16.35 -22.95
C LEU A 178 -5.56 -15.92 -24.36
N ALA A 179 -4.35 -15.36 -24.50
CA ALA A 179 -3.83 -14.87 -25.78
C ALA A 179 -3.78 -15.92 -26.90
N PRO A 180 -3.36 -17.18 -26.69
CA PRO A 180 -3.19 -18.15 -27.77
C PRO A 180 -4.48 -18.64 -28.44
N PHE A 181 -5.64 -18.44 -27.81
CA PHE A 181 -6.90 -19.01 -28.29
C PHE A 181 -7.52 -18.18 -29.43
N ALA A 182 -7.87 -18.80 -30.55
CA ALA A 182 -8.67 -18.19 -31.62
C ALA A 182 -10.16 -18.15 -31.23
N ALA A 183 -10.49 -17.24 -30.30
CA ALA A 183 -11.85 -16.98 -29.81
C ALA A 183 -12.05 -15.49 -29.52
N ASP A 184 -13.29 -15.03 -29.68
CA ASP A 184 -13.74 -13.72 -29.23
C ASP A 184 -14.04 -13.81 -27.74
N LEU A 185 -13.33 -13.03 -26.92
CA LEU A 185 -13.41 -13.09 -25.47
C LEU A 185 -13.83 -11.75 -24.89
N LEU A 186 -14.73 -11.78 -23.91
CA LEU A 186 -15.15 -10.61 -23.13
C LEU A 186 -15.16 -10.97 -21.66
N LEU A 187 -14.50 -10.17 -20.83
CA LEU A 187 -14.62 -10.29 -19.39
C LEU A 187 -15.58 -9.23 -18.87
N GLU A 188 -16.59 -9.67 -18.14
CA GLU A 188 -17.64 -8.83 -17.59
C GLU A 188 -17.56 -8.77 -16.06
N LYS A 189 -17.76 -7.57 -15.51
CA LYS A 189 -18.07 -7.33 -14.10
C LYS A 189 -19.18 -6.29 -14.01
N ASN A 190 -20.27 -6.59 -13.30
CA ASN A 190 -21.39 -5.66 -13.06
C ASN A 190 -21.95 -4.98 -14.35
N GLY A 191 -21.96 -5.69 -15.48
CA GLY A 191 -22.45 -5.20 -16.76
C GLY A 191 -21.44 -4.38 -17.58
N GLN A 192 -20.24 -4.12 -17.04
CA GLN A 192 -19.12 -3.56 -17.80
C GLN A 192 -18.32 -4.70 -18.43
N CYS A 193 -18.12 -4.66 -19.74
CA CYS A 193 -17.36 -5.65 -20.49
C CYS A 193 -16.05 -5.06 -21.01
N VAL A 194 -14.98 -5.83 -20.93
CA VAL A 194 -13.65 -5.44 -21.43
C VAL A 194 -12.98 -6.61 -22.16
N ASN A 195 -11.94 -6.31 -22.93
CA ASN A 195 -11.12 -7.34 -23.56
C ASN A 195 -10.17 -7.97 -22.52
N PRO A 196 -10.27 -9.29 -22.22
CA PRO A 196 -9.41 -9.94 -21.22
C PRO A 196 -7.95 -10.14 -21.67
N ARG A 197 -7.61 -9.81 -22.92
CA ARG A 197 -6.25 -9.87 -23.46
C ARG A 197 -5.49 -8.54 -23.36
N SER A 198 -6.13 -7.51 -22.80
CA SER A 198 -5.52 -6.20 -22.58
C SER A 198 -5.41 -5.95 -21.09
N LEU A 199 -4.18 -5.69 -20.62
CA LEU A 199 -3.88 -5.43 -19.23
C LEU A 199 -4.56 -4.14 -18.76
N ASN A 200 -4.57 -3.12 -19.62
CA ASN A 200 -5.22 -1.84 -19.34
C ASN A 200 -6.73 -1.99 -19.20
N GLN A 201 -7.34 -2.76 -20.09
CA GLN A 201 -8.78 -3.05 -20.08
C GLN A 201 -9.19 -3.81 -18.81
N LEU A 202 -8.38 -4.78 -18.37
CA LEU A 202 -8.58 -5.46 -17.08
C LEU A 202 -8.46 -4.50 -15.89
N ALA A 203 -7.51 -3.55 -15.93
CA ALA A 203 -7.32 -2.56 -14.87
C ALA A 203 -8.52 -1.61 -14.72
N ILE A 204 -9.22 -1.32 -15.81
CA ILE A 204 -10.45 -0.49 -15.82
C ILE A 204 -11.60 -1.16 -15.07
N LEU A 205 -11.73 -2.50 -15.11
CA LEU A 205 -12.79 -3.21 -14.37
C LEU A 205 -12.64 -3.13 -12.84
N GLN A 206 -11.45 -2.78 -12.35
CA GLN A 206 -11.12 -2.69 -10.93
C GLN A 206 -11.60 -3.91 -10.13
N VAL A 207 -11.31 -5.12 -10.60
CA VAL A 207 -11.81 -6.36 -9.98
C VAL A 207 -11.15 -6.56 -8.61
N ARG A 208 -11.96 -6.63 -7.55
CA ARG A 208 -11.55 -6.80 -6.14
C ARG A 208 -11.89 -8.20 -5.63
N LYS A 209 -11.33 -8.56 -4.47
CA LYS A 209 -11.71 -9.79 -3.76
C LYS A 209 -13.21 -9.82 -3.48
N GLY A 210 -13.85 -10.94 -3.80
CA GLY A 210 -15.29 -11.14 -3.63
C GLY A 210 -16.13 -10.72 -4.84
N ASP A 211 -15.56 -9.99 -5.80
CA ASP A 211 -16.27 -9.67 -7.04
C ASP A 211 -16.53 -10.94 -7.85
N THR A 212 -17.70 -11.00 -8.48
CA THR A 212 -18.01 -12.02 -9.48
C THR A 212 -17.66 -11.48 -10.86
N ILE A 213 -16.78 -12.19 -11.55
CA ILE A 213 -16.43 -11.93 -12.95
C ILE A 213 -17.00 -13.03 -13.84
N ARG A 214 -17.40 -12.67 -15.04
CA ARG A 214 -17.92 -13.60 -16.04
C ARG A 214 -17.10 -13.50 -17.32
N LEU A 215 -16.46 -14.59 -17.72
CA LEU A 215 -15.81 -14.68 -19.03
C LEU A 215 -16.85 -15.19 -20.03
N LEU A 216 -17.08 -14.42 -21.09
CA LEU A 216 -17.86 -14.80 -22.25
C LEU A 216 -16.91 -15.14 -23.39
N ALA A 217 -17.18 -16.23 -24.11
CA ALA A 217 -16.39 -16.68 -25.24
C ALA A 217 -17.27 -17.13 -26.40
N SER A 218 -16.91 -16.73 -27.62
CA SER A 218 -17.51 -17.22 -28.87
C SER A 218 -16.42 -17.54 -29.90
N GLY A 219 -16.74 -18.41 -30.87
CA GLY A 219 -15.80 -18.84 -31.91
C GLY A 219 -15.24 -20.25 -31.71
N GLN A 220 -14.25 -20.60 -32.53
CA GLN A 220 -13.80 -21.98 -32.71
C GLN A 220 -13.17 -22.60 -31.45
N GLN A 221 -12.43 -21.81 -30.66
CA GLN A 221 -11.78 -22.25 -29.42
C GLN A 221 -12.46 -21.71 -28.15
N ALA A 222 -13.76 -21.35 -28.22
CA ALA A 222 -14.47 -20.78 -27.08
C ALA A 222 -14.47 -21.71 -25.84
N GLY A 223 -14.75 -23.00 -26.02
CA GLY A 223 -14.74 -23.98 -24.93
C GLY A 223 -13.35 -24.13 -24.28
N GLU A 224 -12.31 -24.27 -25.10
CA GLU A 224 -10.92 -24.39 -24.64
C GLU A 224 -10.47 -23.14 -23.85
N ALA A 225 -10.86 -21.95 -24.29
CA ALA A 225 -10.55 -20.71 -23.60
C ALA A 225 -11.28 -20.60 -22.25
N LEU A 226 -12.54 -21.03 -22.16
CA LEU A 226 -13.30 -21.06 -20.91
C LEU A 226 -12.73 -22.09 -19.92
N ASP A 227 -12.30 -23.25 -20.40
CA ASP A 227 -11.65 -24.27 -19.58
C ASP A 227 -10.30 -23.78 -19.03
N ALA A 228 -9.49 -23.15 -19.88
CA ALA A 228 -8.21 -22.55 -19.47
C ALA A 228 -8.42 -21.43 -18.45
N PHE A 229 -9.44 -20.59 -18.63
CA PHE A 229 -9.83 -19.59 -17.64
C PHE A 229 -10.22 -20.22 -16.31
N MET A 230 -11.06 -21.25 -16.32
CA MET A 230 -11.50 -21.92 -15.10
C MET A 230 -10.34 -22.61 -14.37
N GLN A 231 -9.43 -23.24 -15.11
CA GLN A 231 -8.23 -23.85 -14.55
C GLN A 231 -7.34 -22.78 -13.89
N LEU A 232 -7.11 -21.66 -14.58
CA LEU A 232 -6.35 -20.54 -14.05
C LEU A 232 -7.02 -19.95 -12.80
N ALA A 233 -8.35 -19.78 -12.83
CA ALA A 233 -9.13 -19.25 -11.72
C ALA A 233 -9.08 -20.17 -10.48
N GLN A 234 -9.11 -21.49 -10.68
CA GLN A 234 -8.91 -22.49 -9.61
C GLN A 234 -7.51 -22.43 -9.00
N GLN A 235 -6.50 -22.10 -9.81
CA GLN A 235 -5.14 -21.82 -9.37
C GLN A 235 -4.95 -20.36 -8.91
N HIS A 236 -6.05 -19.65 -8.65
CA HIS A 236 -6.05 -18.27 -8.19
C HIS A 236 -5.22 -17.33 -9.06
N PHE A 237 -5.34 -17.47 -10.38
CA PHE A 237 -4.65 -16.65 -11.37
C PHE A 237 -3.13 -16.65 -11.25
N GLY A 238 -2.57 -17.78 -10.81
CA GLY A 238 -1.12 -17.98 -10.68
C GLY A 238 -0.54 -17.38 -9.39
N GLU A 239 -1.37 -16.85 -8.50
CA GLU A 239 -0.94 -16.48 -7.17
C GLU A 239 -1.03 -17.67 -6.22
N SER A 240 -0.04 -17.77 -5.34
CA SER A 240 -0.20 -18.53 -4.12
C SER A 240 -1.23 -17.81 -3.26
N VAL A 241 -2.52 -18.06 -3.51
CA VAL A 241 -3.50 -17.91 -2.45
C VAL A 241 -3.13 -18.99 -1.48
N THR A 242 -2.44 -18.57 -0.43
CA THR A 242 -2.23 -19.40 0.74
C THR A 242 -3.62 -19.88 1.12
N THR A 243 -3.95 -21.13 0.77
CA THR A 243 -5.01 -21.86 1.43
C THR A 243 -4.49 -22.03 2.82
N THR A 244 -4.80 -21.05 3.69
CA THR A 244 -4.34 -20.97 5.07
C THR A 244 -4.93 -22.16 5.81
N SER A 245 -4.23 -23.27 5.69
CA SER A 245 -4.45 -24.52 6.41
C SER A 245 -3.25 -24.70 7.34
N ALA A 246 -2.98 -23.67 8.14
CA ALA A 246 -2.20 -23.67 9.38
C ALA A 246 -2.23 -22.24 9.93
N SER A 247 -2.48 -22.11 11.23
CA SER A 247 -2.62 -20.90 12.03
C SER A 247 -1.49 -19.87 11.85
N GLY A 248 -1.63 -18.97 10.88
CA GLY A 248 -0.73 -17.82 10.68
C GLY A 248 -1.52 -16.53 10.44
N PHE A 249 -1.01 -15.42 10.99
CA PHE A 249 -1.62 -14.09 10.86
C PHE A 249 -0.77 -13.20 9.93
N THR A 250 -1.40 -12.40 9.06
CA THR A 250 -0.71 -11.57 8.06
C THR A 250 -0.80 -10.08 8.34
N GLY A 251 0.20 -9.26 7.95
CA GLY A 251 0.21 -7.80 8.17
C GLY A 251 1.30 -7.04 7.39
N VAL A 252 1.38 -5.70 7.57
CA VAL A 252 2.34 -4.81 6.86
C VAL A 252 3.46 -4.32 7.79
N MET A 253 4.67 -4.10 7.22
CA MET A 253 5.98 -4.22 7.90
C MET A 253 6.68 -2.91 8.27
N VAL A 254 7.46 -2.90 9.37
CA VAL A 254 8.74 -2.15 9.54
C VAL A 254 9.57 -2.72 10.72
N PRO A 255 10.93 -2.89 10.74
CA PRO A 255 11.92 -3.43 9.78
C PRO A 255 11.92 -4.98 9.61
N ARG A 256 12.70 -5.50 8.63
CA ARG A 256 12.73 -6.92 8.19
C ARG A 256 13.61 -7.80 9.07
N ARG A 257 13.01 -8.65 9.90
CA ARG A 257 13.73 -9.67 10.66
C ARG A 257 12.81 -10.85 10.98
N ALA A 258 13.35 -12.06 10.87
CA ALA A 258 12.72 -13.24 11.43
C ALA A 258 13.20 -13.41 12.86
N ILE A 259 12.26 -13.39 13.81
CA ILE A 259 12.53 -13.41 15.25
C ILE A 259 11.66 -14.47 15.88
N SER A 260 12.26 -15.27 16.77
CA SER A 260 11.51 -16.19 17.61
C SER A 260 11.72 -15.82 19.08
N ALA A 261 10.61 -15.56 19.77
CA ALA A 261 10.61 -15.23 21.19
C ALA A 261 9.25 -15.58 21.83
N PRO A 262 9.17 -15.67 23.17
CA PRO A 262 7.91 -15.75 23.88
C PRO A 262 7.01 -14.54 23.61
N LEU A 263 5.71 -14.79 23.50
CA LEU A 263 4.71 -13.75 23.34
C LEU A 263 4.35 -13.12 24.68
N LEU A 264 4.15 -11.81 24.66
CA LEU A 264 3.47 -11.08 25.72
C LEU A 264 2.30 -10.31 25.12
N GLN A 265 1.08 -10.66 25.53
CA GLN A 265 -0.12 -9.90 25.23
C GLN A 265 -0.18 -8.69 26.14
N TRP A 266 -0.20 -7.52 25.52
CA TRP A 266 -0.41 -6.24 26.15
C TRP A 266 -1.82 -5.75 25.89
N LEU A 267 -2.57 -5.62 26.98
CA LEU A 267 -3.91 -5.08 27.03
C LEU A 267 -3.83 -3.84 27.92
N PRO A 268 -3.67 -2.63 27.35
CA PRO A 268 -3.57 -1.43 28.16
C PRO A 268 -4.86 -1.24 28.96
N ALA A 269 -4.72 -0.97 30.26
CA ALA A 269 -5.86 -0.58 31.09
C ALA A 269 -6.30 0.82 30.66
N LEU A 270 -7.38 0.89 29.88
CA LEU A 270 -8.00 2.17 29.55
C LEU A 270 -8.68 2.73 30.80
N PRO A 271 -8.51 4.03 31.11
CA PRO A 271 -9.21 4.64 32.22
C PRO A 271 -10.72 4.50 32.04
N VAL A 272 -11.38 3.86 33.01
CA VAL A 272 -12.84 3.75 33.04
C VAL A 272 -13.35 4.72 34.10
N PHE A 273 -14.33 5.53 33.71
CA PHE A 273 -15.05 6.40 34.63
C PHE A 273 -16.55 6.19 34.47
N MET A 274 -17.30 6.56 35.50
CA MET A 274 -18.76 6.62 35.43
C MET A 274 -19.17 8.03 35.01
N PRO A 275 -19.89 8.21 33.89
CA PRO A 275 -20.46 9.51 33.54
C PRO A 275 -21.34 10.02 34.68
N ARG A 276 -21.13 11.27 35.07
CA ARG A 276 -21.91 11.94 36.13
C ARG A 276 -22.44 13.25 35.63
N THR A 277 -23.71 13.49 35.89
CA THR A 277 -24.26 14.84 35.86
C THR A 277 -23.83 15.59 37.11
N ILE A 278 -23.60 16.89 36.97
CA ILE A 278 -23.18 17.78 38.05
C ILE A 278 -24.25 18.87 38.25
N ASN A 279 -24.17 19.59 39.36
CA ASN A 279 -24.97 20.79 39.59
C ASN A 279 -24.14 22.07 39.34
N ALA A 280 -24.79 23.23 39.34
CA ALA A 280 -24.13 24.51 39.05
C ALA A 280 -23.01 24.86 40.06
N GLU A 281 -23.11 24.39 41.31
CA GLU A 281 -22.12 24.63 42.35
C GLU A 281 -20.84 23.81 42.14
N GLN A 282 -20.93 22.70 41.39
CA GLN A 282 -19.82 21.80 41.08
C GLN A 282 -19.04 22.20 39.83
N ILE A 283 -19.56 23.12 39.00
CA ILE A 283 -18.93 23.54 37.73
C ILE A 283 -17.48 23.97 37.96
N ALA A 284 -17.25 24.93 38.86
CA ALA A 284 -15.92 25.47 39.11
C ALA A 284 -14.93 24.39 39.61
N HIS A 285 -15.42 23.43 40.41
CA HIS A 285 -14.59 22.33 40.89
C HIS A 285 -14.22 21.35 39.77
N GLU A 286 -15.14 21.00 38.89
CA GLU A 286 -14.86 20.11 37.77
C GLU A 286 -13.95 20.78 36.72
N GLN A 287 -14.15 22.08 36.44
CA GLN A 287 -13.23 22.86 35.61
C GLN A 287 -11.83 22.90 36.22
N GLN A 288 -11.69 23.10 37.54
CA GLN A 288 -10.39 23.06 38.20
C GLN A 288 -9.72 21.68 38.09
N ARG A 289 -10.48 20.59 38.30
CA ARG A 289 -9.98 19.21 38.12
C ARG A 289 -9.48 18.97 36.69
N LEU A 290 -10.22 19.45 35.70
CA LEU A 290 -9.86 19.37 34.29
C LEU A 290 -8.53 20.09 34.03
N HIS A 291 -8.40 21.36 34.40
CA HIS A 291 -7.17 22.12 34.18
C HIS A 291 -5.97 21.50 34.89
N GLN A 292 -6.15 20.94 36.09
CA GLN A 292 -5.09 20.22 36.78
C GLN A 292 -4.62 19.00 35.97
N ALA A 293 -5.55 18.21 35.43
CA ALA A 293 -5.22 17.05 34.62
C ALA A 293 -4.56 17.44 33.29
N LEU A 294 -5.01 18.53 32.64
CA LEU A 294 -4.40 19.07 31.43
C LEU A 294 -2.95 19.51 31.70
N ALA A 295 -2.70 20.23 32.80
CA ALA A 295 -1.34 20.63 33.19
C ALA A 295 -0.42 19.42 33.44
N GLN A 296 -0.93 18.38 34.11
CA GLN A 296 -0.18 17.13 34.32
C GLN A 296 0.10 16.39 33.01
N THR A 297 -0.87 16.37 32.07
CA THR A 297 -0.65 15.84 30.72
C THR A 297 0.42 16.63 29.97
N THR A 298 0.44 17.96 30.07
CA THR A 298 1.48 18.79 29.45
C THR A 298 2.86 18.46 30.00
N GLU A 299 2.99 18.29 31.32
CA GLU A 299 4.26 17.86 31.95
C GLU A 299 4.70 16.47 31.46
N ASP A 300 3.78 15.50 31.37
CA ASP A 300 4.06 14.17 30.82
C ASP A 300 4.56 14.24 29.37
N LEU A 301 3.91 15.04 28.53
CA LEU A 301 4.28 15.19 27.11
C LEU A 301 5.65 15.85 26.94
N GLN A 302 5.99 16.81 27.81
CA GLN A 302 7.34 17.38 27.85
C GLN A 302 8.39 16.33 28.24
N GLN A 303 8.10 15.46 29.20
CA GLN A 303 9.01 14.37 29.58
C GLN A 303 9.18 13.37 28.43
N LEU A 304 8.08 12.99 27.76
CA LEU A 304 8.11 12.10 26.60
C LEU A 304 8.89 12.70 25.43
N MET A 305 8.72 14.01 25.18
CA MET A 305 9.51 14.73 24.17
C MET A 305 11.00 14.64 24.47
N GLN A 306 11.41 14.93 25.71
CA GLN A 306 12.82 14.83 26.12
C GLN A 306 13.35 13.39 26.02
N GLN A 307 12.55 12.39 26.42
CA GLN A 307 12.94 10.98 26.31
C GLN A 307 13.08 10.55 24.85
N ALA A 308 12.14 10.92 23.98
CA ALA A 308 12.17 10.62 22.56
C ALA A 308 13.38 11.26 21.88
N GLU A 309 13.70 12.52 22.21
CA GLU A 309 14.88 13.22 21.68
C GLU A 309 16.19 12.52 22.09
N GLN A 310 16.27 12.06 23.34
CA GLN A 310 17.47 11.40 23.87
C GLN A 310 17.64 9.96 23.40
N GLN A 311 16.55 9.22 23.25
CA GLN A 311 16.57 7.77 23.03
C GLN A 311 16.31 7.35 21.58
N ILE A 312 15.65 8.21 20.79
CA ILE A 312 15.17 7.89 19.44
C ILE A 312 15.71 8.90 18.44
N SER A 313 15.09 10.09 18.34
CA SER A 313 15.47 11.14 17.40
C SER A 313 14.76 12.46 17.69
N THR A 314 15.27 13.54 17.11
CA THR A 314 14.63 14.86 17.11
C THR A 314 13.26 14.85 16.43
N GLU A 315 13.10 14.05 15.38
CA GLU A 315 11.86 13.86 14.64
C GLU A 315 10.81 13.13 15.49
N ALA A 316 11.23 12.12 16.27
CA ALA A 316 10.36 11.46 17.23
C ALA A 316 9.89 12.42 18.34
N ALA A 317 10.77 13.30 18.81
CA ALA A 317 10.43 14.32 19.80
C ALA A 317 9.39 15.33 19.28
N ALA A 318 9.45 15.68 17.99
CA ALA A 318 8.51 16.61 17.37
C ALA A 318 7.05 16.15 17.46
N ILE A 319 6.80 14.83 17.52
CA ILE A 319 5.46 14.25 17.72
C ILE A 319 4.88 14.72 19.06
N PHE A 320 5.62 14.55 20.15
CA PHE A 320 5.16 14.92 21.49
C PHE A 320 5.11 16.43 21.69
N ASN A 321 5.98 17.19 21.00
CA ASN A 321 5.86 18.64 20.95
C ASN A 321 4.53 19.08 20.31
N ALA A 322 4.12 18.45 19.20
CA ALA A 322 2.84 18.73 18.57
C ALA A 322 1.65 18.34 19.47
N HIS A 323 1.73 17.22 20.19
CA HIS A 323 0.72 16.83 21.19
C HIS A 323 0.63 17.88 22.31
N GLY A 324 1.78 18.39 22.78
CA GLY A 324 1.87 19.45 23.77
C GLY A 324 1.19 20.74 23.30
N MET A 325 1.43 21.16 22.06
CA MET A 325 0.79 22.33 21.47
C MET A 325 -0.74 22.18 21.37
N LEU A 326 -1.22 20.97 21.07
CA LEU A 326 -2.66 20.70 20.99
C LEU A 326 -3.33 20.80 22.35
N ILE A 327 -2.72 20.24 23.40
CA ILE A 327 -3.32 20.23 24.74
C ILE A 327 -3.17 21.58 25.47
N ASP A 328 -2.23 22.42 25.06
CA ASP A 328 -1.99 23.78 25.58
C ASP A 328 -2.80 24.86 24.84
N ASP A 329 -3.71 24.47 23.93
CA ASP A 329 -4.53 25.39 23.14
C ASP A 329 -5.67 26.01 23.97
N ASP A 330 -5.66 27.34 24.11
CA ASP A 330 -6.68 28.11 24.86
C ASP A 330 -8.11 27.86 24.34
N ASP A 331 -8.31 27.63 23.04
CA ASP A 331 -9.63 27.37 22.46
C ASP A 331 -10.16 25.99 22.90
N LEU A 332 -9.27 24.99 23.02
CA LEU A 332 -9.62 23.68 23.56
C LEU A 332 -10.04 23.77 25.02
N HIS A 333 -9.30 24.52 25.84
CA HIS A 333 -9.62 24.72 27.27
C HIS A 333 -10.98 25.39 27.42
N GLN A 334 -11.24 26.46 26.64
CA GLN A 334 -12.53 27.15 26.63
C GLN A 334 -13.68 26.23 26.19
N ALA A 335 -13.48 25.42 25.15
CA ALA A 335 -14.48 24.48 24.67
C ALA A 335 -14.86 23.45 25.73
N LEU A 336 -13.86 22.88 26.43
CA LEU A 336 -14.07 21.92 27.51
C LEU A 336 -14.79 22.56 28.71
N ASP A 337 -14.37 23.76 29.12
CA ASP A 337 -15.00 24.51 30.20
C ASP A 337 -16.46 24.83 29.90
N ALA A 338 -16.73 25.28 28.67
CA ALA A 338 -18.07 25.56 28.19
C ALA A 338 -18.92 24.29 28.17
N ARG A 339 -18.34 23.14 27.78
CA ARG A 339 -19.04 21.85 27.77
C ARG A 339 -19.45 21.42 29.18
N ILE A 340 -18.56 21.52 30.17
CA ILE A 340 -18.87 21.26 31.59
C ILE A 340 -20.02 22.18 32.06
N ALA A 341 -19.90 23.48 31.81
CA ALA A 341 -20.86 24.47 32.31
C ALA A 341 -22.25 24.36 31.65
N ASN A 342 -22.28 24.15 30.33
CA ASN A 342 -23.52 24.14 29.55
C ASN A 342 -24.27 22.81 29.64
N GLN A 343 -23.53 21.69 29.68
CA GLN A 343 -24.13 20.35 29.68
C GLN A 343 -24.27 19.77 31.10
N LEU A 344 -23.67 20.41 32.10
CA LEU A 344 -23.70 19.96 33.50
C LEU A 344 -23.19 18.51 33.63
N ILE A 345 -22.03 18.24 33.06
CA ILE A 345 -21.34 16.95 33.10
C ILE A 345 -19.98 17.06 33.79
N CYS A 346 -19.47 15.94 34.30
CA CYS A 346 -18.14 15.89 34.94
C CYS A 346 -16.99 16.07 33.94
N ALA A 347 -15.79 16.40 34.45
CA ALA A 347 -14.61 16.68 33.65
C ALA A 347 -14.24 15.53 32.68
N GLU A 348 -14.38 14.28 33.13
CA GLU A 348 -14.09 13.10 32.34
C GLU A 348 -14.99 12.98 31.10
N SER A 349 -16.30 13.23 31.27
CA SER A 349 -17.26 13.23 30.17
C SER A 349 -17.00 14.37 29.19
N ALA A 350 -16.73 15.58 29.69
CA ALA A 350 -16.44 16.72 28.82
C ALA A 350 -15.19 16.49 27.96
N LEU A 351 -14.11 15.99 28.58
CA LEU A 351 -12.88 15.64 27.87
C LEU A 351 -13.10 14.54 26.83
N GLN A 352 -13.78 13.45 27.21
CA GLN A 352 -14.06 12.36 26.30
C GLN A 352 -14.89 12.82 25.11
N ASP A 353 -15.96 13.58 25.34
CA ASP A 353 -16.84 14.04 24.26
C ASP A 353 -16.13 15.00 23.30
N GLU A 354 -15.30 15.91 23.81
CA GLU A 354 -14.57 16.87 22.97
C GLU A 354 -13.48 16.19 22.13
N LEU A 355 -12.62 15.38 22.74
CA LEU A 355 -11.55 14.71 22.01
C LEU A 355 -12.08 13.60 21.10
N MET A 356 -13.16 12.91 21.46
CA MET A 356 -13.79 11.94 20.54
C MET A 356 -14.50 12.60 19.36
N ALA A 357 -14.98 13.84 19.51
CA ALA A 357 -15.44 14.62 18.36
C ALA A 357 -14.29 14.93 17.40
N MET A 358 -13.14 15.35 17.93
CA MET A 358 -11.93 15.57 17.12
C MET A 358 -11.44 14.27 16.44
N VAL A 359 -11.48 13.12 17.13
CA VAL A 359 -11.23 11.80 16.53
C VAL A 359 -12.17 11.52 15.36
N ALA A 360 -13.46 11.79 15.53
CA ALA A 360 -14.44 11.61 14.46
C ALA A 360 -14.16 12.52 13.26
N ASP A 361 -13.74 13.77 13.51
CA ASP A 361 -13.35 14.71 12.45
C ASP A 361 -12.14 14.22 11.67
N TYR A 362 -11.10 13.70 12.36
CA TYR A 362 -9.95 13.09 11.69
C TYR A 362 -10.35 11.89 10.85
N LEU A 363 -11.19 10.99 11.37
CA LEU A 363 -11.67 9.80 10.65
C LEU A 363 -12.52 10.13 9.42
N ALA A 364 -13.14 11.31 9.39
CA ALA A 364 -13.97 11.78 8.28
C ALA A 364 -13.16 12.39 7.11
N LEU A 365 -11.85 12.60 7.29
CA LEU A 365 -10.98 13.13 6.23
C LEU A 365 -10.80 12.12 5.08
N ASP A 366 -10.69 12.61 3.85
CA ASP A 366 -10.46 11.76 2.67
C ASP A 366 -9.02 11.20 2.62
N ASP A 367 -8.07 11.93 3.19
CA ASP A 367 -6.65 11.55 3.20
C ASP A 367 -6.37 10.49 4.28
N GLU A 368 -5.94 9.30 3.84
CA GLU A 368 -5.58 8.18 4.71
C GLU A 368 -4.44 8.51 5.70
N TYR A 369 -3.46 9.30 5.30
CA TYR A 369 -2.37 9.72 6.18
C TYR A 369 -2.87 10.65 7.29
N LEU A 370 -3.83 11.53 6.98
CA LEU A 370 -4.43 12.42 7.97
C LEU A 370 -5.43 11.70 8.88
N ARG A 371 -6.20 10.73 8.37
CA ARG A 371 -7.13 9.93 9.20
C ARG A 371 -6.42 9.23 10.37
N VAL A 372 -5.20 8.77 10.15
CA VAL A 372 -4.40 8.04 11.15
C VAL A 372 -4.00 8.91 12.34
N ARG A 373 -4.06 10.25 12.21
CA ARG A 373 -3.79 11.20 13.30
C ARG A 373 -4.82 11.10 14.43
N GLU A 374 -5.95 10.42 14.23
CA GLU A 374 -6.90 10.11 15.31
C GLU A 374 -6.24 9.39 16.50
N LEU A 375 -5.22 8.55 16.23
CA LEU A 375 -4.46 7.85 17.25
C LEU A 375 -3.69 8.81 18.17
N ASP A 376 -3.22 9.93 17.63
CA ASP A 376 -2.51 10.96 18.39
C ASP A 376 -3.49 11.63 19.39
N ILE A 377 -4.74 11.85 18.97
CA ILE A 377 -5.79 12.40 19.84
C ILE A 377 -6.21 11.40 20.92
N ARG A 378 -6.35 10.11 20.57
CA ARG A 378 -6.64 9.06 21.55
C ARG A 378 -5.53 8.90 22.58
N ASP A 379 -4.27 9.11 22.20
CA ASP A 379 -3.13 9.10 23.12
C ASP A 379 -3.27 10.19 24.19
N ILE A 380 -3.56 11.42 23.76
CA ILE A 380 -3.79 12.57 24.65
C ILE A 380 -5.02 12.35 25.54
N LEU A 381 -6.11 11.83 24.96
CA LEU A 381 -7.35 11.52 25.68
C LEU A 381 -7.10 10.52 26.82
N HIS A 382 -6.50 9.37 26.51
CA HIS A 382 -6.27 8.33 27.51
C HIS A 382 -5.32 8.79 28.61
N ARG A 383 -4.29 9.57 28.26
CA ARG A 383 -3.36 10.14 29.23
C ARG A 383 -4.07 11.10 30.20
N THR A 384 -4.85 12.03 29.66
CA THR A 384 -5.55 13.04 30.45
C THR A 384 -6.67 12.43 31.29
N LEU A 385 -7.40 11.43 30.77
CA LEU A 385 -8.33 10.64 31.56
C LEU A 385 -7.64 9.86 32.68
N GLY A 386 -6.42 9.38 32.46
CA GLY A 386 -5.60 8.75 33.50
C GLY A 386 -5.39 9.69 34.69
N HIS A 387 -5.00 10.94 34.44
CA HIS A 387 -4.86 11.95 35.51
C HIS A 387 -6.18 12.27 36.20
N LEU A 388 -7.27 12.45 35.45
CA LEU A 388 -8.60 12.73 36.02
C LEU A 388 -9.13 11.60 36.93
N THR A 389 -8.82 10.35 36.57
CA THR A 389 -9.23 9.15 37.32
C THR A 389 -8.23 8.72 38.40
N GLY A 390 -7.08 9.39 38.50
CA GLY A 390 -6.01 9.05 39.45
C GLY A 390 -5.22 7.79 39.07
N LEU A 391 -5.28 7.37 37.80
CA LEU A 391 -4.59 6.22 37.23
C LEU A 391 -3.78 6.68 36.01
N PRO A 392 -2.69 7.44 36.20
CA PRO A 392 -1.87 7.92 35.09
C PRO A 392 -1.27 6.73 34.30
N PRO A 393 -0.96 6.92 33.00
CA PRO A 393 -0.43 5.85 32.16
C PRO A 393 0.85 5.25 32.75
N VAL A 394 0.87 3.93 32.92
CA VAL A 394 2.06 3.20 33.39
C VAL A 394 2.88 2.77 32.17
N PRO A 395 4.21 3.05 32.15
CA PRO A 395 5.08 2.56 31.09
C PRO A 395 5.06 1.03 30.99
N LEU A 396 5.13 0.50 29.77
CA LEU A 396 5.28 -0.94 29.58
C LEU A 396 6.68 -1.37 30.07
N SER A 397 6.73 -2.13 31.16
CA SER A 397 7.94 -2.78 31.63
C SER A 397 7.89 -4.26 31.29
N VAL A 398 8.90 -4.73 30.55
CA VAL A 398 9.01 -6.12 30.10
C VAL A 398 10.30 -6.76 30.60
N GLU A 399 10.19 -7.99 31.10
CA GLU A 399 11.35 -8.80 31.48
C GLU A 399 11.66 -9.82 30.38
N GLY A 400 12.94 -9.90 29.99
CA GLY A 400 13.41 -10.83 28.96
C GLY A 400 13.15 -10.38 27.52
N GLU A 401 13.53 -11.24 26.58
CA GLU A 401 13.35 -11.00 25.14
C GLU A 401 11.97 -11.53 24.71
N ILE A 402 11.07 -10.64 24.26
CA ILE A 402 9.67 -10.98 23.94
C ILE A 402 9.23 -10.43 22.57
N ILE A 403 8.17 -11.03 22.01
CA ILE A 403 7.35 -10.42 20.96
C ILE A 403 6.07 -9.87 21.62
N LEU A 404 5.87 -8.57 21.50
CA LEU A 404 4.73 -7.86 22.06
C LEU A 404 3.52 -8.00 21.13
N LEU A 405 2.41 -8.54 21.65
CA LEU A 405 1.13 -8.55 20.95
C LEU A 405 0.21 -7.52 21.59
N ALA A 406 -0.40 -6.65 20.80
CA ALA A 406 -1.41 -5.72 21.29
C ALA A 406 -2.53 -5.56 20.26
N GLU A 407 -3.65 -4.99 20.68
CA GLU A 407 -4.68 -4.61 19.71
C GLU A 407 -4.17 -3.44 18.86
N GLU A 408 -3.65 -2.43 19.54
CA GLU A 408 -3.10 -1.22 18.96
C GLU A 408 -2.09 -0.64 19.97
N LEU A 409 -1.12 0.14 19.50
CA LEU A 409 -0.20 0.88 20.35
C LEU A 409 -0.24 2.36 20.00
N LEU A 410 -0.35 3.21 21.02
CA LEU A 410 -0.30 4.67 20.89
C LEU A 410 1.14 5.16 20.95
N PRO A 411 1.47 6.34 20.37
CA PRO A 411 2.84 6.84 20.31
C PRO A 411 3.54 6.88 21.68
N SER A 412 2.86 7.36 22.72
CA SER A 412 3.44 7.44 24.06
C SER A 412 3.75 6.08 24.69
N GLN A 413 3.11 5.00 24.23
CA GLN A 413 3.36 3.63 24.69
C GLN A 413 4.57 2.99 24.01
N MET A 414 5.02 3.54 22.89
CA MET A 414 6.25 3.13 22.21
C MET A 414 7.49 3.66 22.95
N ILE A 415 7.35 4.77 23.66
CA ILE A 415 8.42 5.35 24.47
C ILE A 415 8.65 4.48 25.69
N GLY A 416 9.92 4.10 25.91
CA GLY A 416 10.32 3.14 26.94
C GLY A 416 10.40 1.69 26.44
N LEU A 417 9.99 1.41 25.19
CA LEU A 417 10.28 0.10 24.60
C LEU A 417 11.76 0.06 24.18
N HIS A 418 12.48 -0.90 24.74
CA HIS A 418 13.87 -1.13 24.39
C HIS A 418 13.99 -2.37 23.50
N HIS A 419 14.65 -2.25 22.35
CA HIS A 419 14.96 -3.38 21.45
C HIS A 419 15.71 -4.53 22.16
N GLY A 420 16.38 -4.24 23.29
CA GLY A 420 16.96 -5.26 24.17
C GLY A 420 15.92 -6.27 24.67
N GLN A 421 14.71 -5.82 25.00
CA GLN A 421 13.64 -6.61 25.60
C GLN A 421 12.50 -6.90 24.61
N VAL A 422 12.04 -5.89 23.87
CA VAL A 422 11.01 -6.09 22.84
C VAL A 422 11.69 -6.36 21.50
N LYS A 423 11.71 -7.64 21.11
CA LYS A 423 12.30 -8.07 19.84
C LYS A 423 11.37 -7.86 18.66
N GLY A 424 10.07 -7.78 18.88
CA GLY A 424 9.13 -7.46 17.83
C GLY A 424 7.75 -7.12 18.37
N ILE A 425 6.94 -6.51 17.52
CA ILE A 425 5.59 -6.03 17.82
C ILE A 425 4.64 -6.63 16.79
N CYS A 426 3.49 -7.12 17.24
CA CYS A 426 2.42 -7.61 16.38
C CYS A 426 1.10 -7.00 16.84
N LEU A 427 0.50 -6.17 16.00
CA LEU A 427 -0.77 -5.50 16.27
C LEU A 427 -1.91 -6.14 15.49
N SER A 428 -3.05 -6.37 16.16
CA SER A 428 -4.26 -6.86 15.47
C SER A 428 -4.97 -5.75 14.67
N LYS A 429 -4.84 -4.48 15.11
CA LYS A 429 -5.32 -3.25 14.48
C LYS A 429 -4.18 -2.22 14.38
N GLY A 430 -4.49 -1.04 13.84
CA GLY A 430 -3.55 0.04 13.62
C GLY A 430 -3.18 0.23 12.15
N HIS A 431 -2.28 1.16 11.90
CA HIS A 431 -1.91 1.56 10.54
C HIS A 431 -0.39 1.78 10.39
N ILE A 432 0.15 1.50 9.21
CA ILE A 432 1.59 1.63 8.91
C ILE A 432 2.08 3.07 8.86
N MET A 433 1.17 4.02 8.62
CA MET A 433 1.48 5.45 8.62
C MET A 433 1.35 6.08 10.02
N SER A 434 1.04 5.29 11.04
CA SER A 434 0.91 5.79 12.41
C SER A 434 2.26 6.25 12.96
N HIS A 435 2.23 7.23 13.85
CA HIS A 435 3.43 7.61 14.60
C HIS A 435 4.03 6.43 15.37
N SER A 436 3.22 5.48 15.83
CA SER A 436 3.71 4.25 16.45
C SER A 436 4.54 3.39 15.49
N ALA A 437 4.14 3.28 14.22
CA ALA A 437 4.91 2.57 13.20
C ALA A 437 6.20 3.32 12.80
N ILE A 438 6.15 4.65 12.78
CA ILE A 438 7.34 5.49 12.58
C ILE A 438 8.32 5.29 13.75
N LEU A 439 7.86 5.34 14.99
CA LEU A 439 8.69 5.11 16.18
C LEU A 439 9.27 3.69 16.21
N ALA A 440 8.50 2.67 15.84
CA ALA A 440 9.00 1.29 15.75
C ALA A 440 10.18 1.16 14.76
N LYS A 441 10.13 1.91 13.65
CA LYS A 441 11.21 1.98 12.66
C LYS A 441 12.49 2.58 13.26
N GLU A 442 12.36 3.74 13.90
CA GLU A 442 13.50 4.45 14.50
C GLU A 442 14.12 3.65 15.66
N LEU A 443 13.30 2.89 16.38
CA LEU A 443 13.74 1.97 17.44
C LEU A 443 14.35 0.65 16.92
N ASP A 444 14.35 0.42 15.61
CA ASP A 444 14.76 -0.85 14.97
C ASP A 444 13.99 -2.08 15.52
N ILE A 445 12.70 -1.92 15.87
CA ILE A 445 11.86 -2.99 16.40
C ILE A 445 10.91 -3.49 15.30
N PRO A 446 11.09 -4.73 14.79
CA PRO A 446 10.21 -5.35 13.80
C PRO A 446 8.74 -5.35 14.23
N MET A 447 7.89 -4.80 13.38
CA MET A 447 6.47 -4.58 13.64
C MET A 447 5.62 -5.16 12.51
N LEU A 448 4.58 -5.89 12.89
CA LEU A 448 3.54 -6.42 12.01
C LEU A 448 2.20 -5.80 12.39
N VAL A 449 1.53 -5.12 11.47
CA VAL A 449 0.23 -4.47 11.71
C VAL A 449 -0.87 -5.16 10.91
N GLY A 450 -2.04 -5.38 11.54
CA GLY A 450 -3.20 -5.99 10.88
C GLY A 450 -3.30 -7.51 11.05
N ALA A 451 -2.63 -8.08 12.05
CA ALA A 451 -2.66 -9.50 12.39
C ALA A 451 -3.98 -9.88 13.09
N VAL A 452 -5.12 -9.78 12.39
CA VAL A 452 -6.45 -9.99 12.94
C VAL A 452 -6.61 -11.38 13.57
N GLY A 453 -7.06 -11.45 14.82
CA GLY A 453 -7.26 -12.72 15.55
C GLY A 453 -6.03 -13.21 16.32
N CYS A 454 -4.90 -12.49 16.28
CA CYS A 454 -3.66 -12.93 16.90
C CYS A 454 -3.73 -12.96 18.44
N LEU A 455 -4.50 -12.06 19.05
CA LEU A 455 -4.68 -11.99 20.51
C LEU A 455 -5.50 -13.18 21.01
N GLU A 456 -6.58 -13.52 20.33
CA GLU A 456 -7.49 -14.60 20.72
C GLU A 456 -6.85 -15.98 20.56
N ALA A 457 -5.96 -16.13 19.58
CA ALA A 457 -5.31 -17.40 19.27
C ALA A 457 -4.01 -17.67 20.05
N SER A 458 -3.43 -16.64 20.68
CA SER A 458 -2.13 -16.75 21.37
C SER A 458 -2.29 -16.83 22.89
N ARG A 459 -1.18 -17.16 23.57
CA ARG A 459 -1.09 -17.15 25.04
C ARG A 459 0.23 -16.53 25.50
N ASN A 460 0.23 -15.85 26.63
CA ASN A 460 1.45 -15.33 27.25
C ASN A 460 2.47 -16.45 27.48
N GLY A 461 3.73 -16.17 27.14
CA GLY A 461 4.84 -17.12 27.23
C GLY A 461 4.91 -18.14 26.07
N GLN A 462 3.89 -18.23 25.21
CA GLN A 462 3.94 -19.10 24.03
C GLN A 462 5.02 -18.59 23.08
N THR A 463 5.86 -19.47 22.55
CA THR A 463 6.84 -19.06 21.54
C THR A 463 6.14 -18.78 20.23
N ALA A 464 6.50 -17.69 19.56
CA ALA A 464 6.08 -17.44 18.20
C ALA A 464 7.28 -17.10 17.33
N LEU A 465 7.12 -17.34 16.03
CA LEU A 465 7.98 -16.78 15.00
C LEU A 465 7.27 -15.57 14.40
N LEU A 466 7.84 -14.39 14.60
CA LEU A 466 7.50 -13.19 13.86
C LEU A 466 8.47 -13.09 12.68
N ASP A 467 7.96 -13.25 11.47
CA ASP A 467 8.70 -12.99 10.24
C ASP A 467 8.09 -11.78 9.55
N THR A 468 8.67 -10.61 9.83
CA THR A 468 8.19 -9.39 9.20
C THR A 468 8.52 -9.35 7.71
N ALA A 469 9.50 -10.11 7.18
CA ALA A 469 9.83 -10.06 5.75
C ALA A 469 8.74 -10.66 4.86
N VAL A 470 8.04 -11.68 5.35
CA VAL A 470 6.86 -12.26 4.67
C VAL A 470 5.54 -11.82 5.30
N GLY A 471 5.61 -10.96 6.32
CA GLY A 471 4.46 -10.40 7.01
C GLY A 471 3.66 -11.46 7.77
N ILE A 472 4.29 -12.40 8.46
CA ILE A 472 3.60 -13.51 9.14
C ILE A 472 3.98 -13.59 10.62
N LEU A 473 2.99 -13.76 11.50
CA LEU A 473 3.16 -14.31 12.84
C LEU A 473 2.72 -15.79 12.86
N LYS A 474 3.62 -16.70 13.26
CA LYS A 474 3.34 -18.13 13.47
C LYS A 474 3.47 -18.49 14.93
N LEU A 475 2.41 -19.05 15.51
CA LEU A 475 2.42 -19.58 16.87
C LEU A 475 3.07 -20.97 16.87
N GLN A 476 3.92 -21.27 17.87
CA GLN A 476 4.57 -22.57 18.03
C GLN A 476 3.96 -23.41 19.15
#